data_AF-A0A1B7N7W2-F1
#
_entry.id   AF-A0A1B7N7W2-F1
#
_cell.length_a   1.000
_cell.length_b   1.000
_cell.length_c   1.000
_cell.angle_alpha   90.00
_cell.angle_beta   90.00
_cell.angle_gamma   90.00
#
_symmetry.space_group_name_H-M   'P 1'
#
loop_
_entity.id
_entity.type
_entity.pdbx_description
1 polymer ?
#
loop_
_entity_poly.entity_id
_entity_poly.type
_entity_poly.pdbx_seq_one_letter_code
_entity_poly.pdbx_strand_id
1 'polypeptide(L)'
;MSLPRDIRAFLAHYPGQEDDPGASDNLLFYQNELFCQPDDLLISEILQNWRKDYIQLEYNHAYIQWLFPIQEHGMNFEAQPLQPHEIAEMKQDSSVIERIKSSYELMLDFYGMRLLDFETGLLGRSEGYAARYINLLQSPHNNLRISRILKCLSEMGLERLNAGFLLHVLNEQSEHRFLDTVMLQSSMDRWWANCLRNQAEREWIGLTIEKARNGEMFSREQYEASLKRRKELGSFIEPQFTGA
;
A
#
# COMPACT_ATOMS: atom_id res chain seq x y z
N MET A 1 -16.92 12.27 -9.83
CA MET A 1 -16.32 11.63 -11.03
C MET A 1 -16.45 10.13 -10.90
N SER A 2 -16.57 9.38 -12.00
CA SER A 2 -16.52 7.92 -11.94
C SER A 2 -15.11 7.44 -11.58
N LEU A 3 -15.00 6.38 -10.77
CA LEU A 3 -13.71 5.78 -10.40
C LEU A 3 -12.98 5.26 -11.63
N PRO A 4 -11.63 5.30 -11.67
CA PRO A 4 -10.86 4.71 -12.77
C PRO A 4 -11.18 3.24 -13.02
N ARG A 5 -11.02 2.76 -14.25
CA ARG A 5 -11.34 1.37 -14.64
C ARG A 5 -10.63 0.35 -13.75
N ASP A 6 -9.34 0.53 -13.51
CA ASP A 6 -8.52 -0.43 -12.76
C ASP A 6 -8.92 -0.47 -11.28
N ILE A 7 -9.34 0.66 -10.72
CA ILE A 7 -9.92 0.72 -9.37
C ILE A 7 -11.24 -0.04 -9.33
N ARG A 8 -12.12 0.14 -10.32
CA ARG A 8 -13.39 -0.60 -10.38
C ARG A 8 -13.17 -2.10 -10.50
N ALA A 9 -12.19 -2.54 -11.31
CA ALA A 9 -11.83 -3.95 -11.43
C ALA A 9 -11.32 -4.51 -10.10
N PHE A 10 -10.41 -3.81 -9.43
CA PHE A 10 -9.90 -4.17 -8.10
C PHE A 10 -11.02 -4.30 -7.05
N LEU A 11 -11.92 -3.32 -6.98
CA LEU A 11 -13.05 -3.31 -6.06
C LEU A 11 -14.06 -4.42 -6.35
N ALA A 12 -14.19 -4.81 -7.62
CA ALA A 12 -15.08 -5.88 -8.07
C ALA A 12 -14.43 -7.28 -8.02
N HIS A 13 -13.22 -7.41 -7.43
CA HIS A 13 -12.47 -8.66 -7.38
C HIS A 13 -12.19 -9.26 -8.76
N TYR A 14 -11.84 -8.42 -9.74
CA TYR A 14 -11.39 -8.86 -11.06
C TYR A 14 -12.36 -9.84 -11.74
N PRO A 15 -13.61 -9.42 -11.99
CA PRO A 15 -14.63 -10.32 -12.52
C PRO A 15 -14.20 -10.90 -13.87
N GLY A 16 -14.28 -12.23 -14.00
CA GLY A 16 -13.90 -12.96 -15.21
C GLY A 16 -12.44 -13.42 -15.25
N GLN A 17 -11.66 -13.16 -14.19
CA GLN A 17 -10.37 -13.82 -14.01
C GLN A 17 -10.58 -15.23 -13.46
N GLU A 18 -10.07 -16.23 -14.17
CA GLU A 18 -10.09 -17.62 -13.76
C GLU A 18 -8.77 -17.97 -13.06
N ASP A 19 -8.86 -18.80 -12.03
CA ASP A 19 -7.69 -19.31 -11.31
C ASP A 19 -6.99 -20.36 -12.18
N ASP A 20 -5.68 -20.22 -12.37
CA ASP A 20 -4.83 -21.25 -12.97
C ASP A 20 -4.03 -21.97 -11.86
N PRO A 21 -4.42 -23.19 -11.46
CA PRO A 21 -3.73 -23.92 -10.40
C PRO A 21 -2.28 -24.30 -10.72
N GLY A 22 -1.84 -24.18 -11.98
CA GLY A 22 -0.45 -24.43 -12.37
C GLY A 22 0.46 -23.21 -12.20
N ALA A 23 -0.10 -22.05 -11.88
CA ALA A 23 0.58 -20.76 -11.89
C ALA A 23 0.82 -20.26 -10.44
N SER A 24 1.94 -20.68 -9.83
CA SER A 24 2.25 -20.41 -8.41
C SER A 24 3.53 -19.60 -8.19
N ASP A 25 3.97 -18.84 -9.21
CA ASP A 25 5.26 -18.14 -9.16
C ASP A 25 5.37 -17.13 -8.02
N ASN A 26 4.29 -16.41 -7.69
CA ASN A 26 4.30 -15.43 -6.60
C ASN A 26 4.41 -16.13 -5.25
N LEU A 27 3.67 -17.23 -5.06
CA LEU A 27 3.75 -18.03 -3.85
C LEU A 27 5.16 -18.60 -3.66
N LEU A 28 5.74 -19.22 -4.69
CA LEU A 28 7.09 -19.79 -4.65
C LEU A 28 8.16 -18.71 -4.42
N PHE A 29 8.02 -17.54 -5.06
CA PHE A 29 8.91 -16.39 -4.81
C PHE A 29 8.85 -15.96 -3.34
N TYR A 30 7.64 -15.86 -2.78
CA TYR A 30 7.43 -15.51 -1.38
C TYR A 30 7.82 -16.61 -0.39
N GLN A 31 7.81 -17.88 -0.79
CA GLN A 31 8.39 -18.99 -0.03
C GLN A 31 9.92 -19.00 -0.10
N ASN A 32 10.51 -18.12 -0.94
CA ASN A 32 11.94 -18.02 -1.19
C ASN A 32 12.50 -19.24 -1.93
N GLU A 33 11.69 -19.81 -2.82
CA GLU A 33 12.00 -21.00 -3.64
C GLU A 33 12.14 -20.68 -5.14
N LEU A 34 11.70 -19.49 -5.56
CA LEU A 34 11.78 -19.02 -6.94
C LEU A 34 12.52 -17.68 -7.03
N PHE A 35 13.38 -17.55 -8.04
CA PHE A 35 14.10 -16.32 -8.36
C PHE A 35 13.21 -15.39 -9.17
N CYS A 36 13.12 -14.12 -8.78
CA CYS A 36 12.42 -13.14 -9.58
C CYS A 36 13.15 -12.90 -10.90
N GLN A 37 12.38 -12.68 -11.96
CA GLN A 37 12.91 -12.34 -13.28
C GLN A 37 12.68 -10.85 -13.57
N PRO A 38 13.64 -10.18 -14.25
CA PRO A 38 14.88 -10.69 -14.83
C PRO A 38 16.11 -10.57 -13.91
N ASP A 39 15.91 -10.23 -12.63
CA ASP A 39 17.02 -9.92 -11.72
C ASP A 39 17.75 -11.16 -11.16
N ASP A 40 17.17 -12.36 -11.32
CA ASP A 40 17.69 -13.64 -10.81
C ASP A 40 17.96 -13.62 -9.29
N LEU A 41 17.06 -12.99 -8.51
CA LEU A 41 17.20 -12.85 -7.06
C LEU A 41 16.04 -13.51 -6.29
N LEU A 42 16.36 -14.14 -5.17
CA LEU A 42 15.36 -14.53 -4.18
C LEU A 42 14.88 -13.31 -3.40
N ILE A 43 13.66 -13.40 -2.84
CA ILE A 43 13.12 -12.32 -2.01
C ILE A 43 14.02 -11.99 -0.81
N SER A 44 14.65 -12.99 -0.18
CA SER A 44 15.60 -12.75 0.92
C SER A 44 16.80 -11.91 0.50
N GLU A 45 17.32 -12.12 -0.71
CA GLU A 45 18.45 -11.35 -1.25
C GLU A 45 18.04 -9.91 -1.54
N ILE A 46 16.85 -9.69 -2.10
CA ILE A 46 16.31 -8.33 -2.30
C ILE A 46 16.18 -7.59 -0.97
N LEU A 47 15.52 -8.22 0.01
CA LEU A 47 15.27 -7.61 1.32
C LEU A 47 16.56 -7.34 2.10
N GLN A 48 17.59 -8.17 1.93
CA GLN A 48 18.89 -7.99 2.56
C GLN A 48 19.74 -6.92 1.85
N ASN A 49 19.84 -7.00 0.54
CA ASN A 49 20.84 -6.25 -0.23
C ASN A 49 20.37 -4.83 -0.58
N TRP A 50 19.06 -4.63 -0.78
CA TRP A 50 18.55 -3.35 -1.29
C TRP A 50 18.09 -2.40 -0.18
N ARG A 51 18.24 -2.79 1.09
CA ARG A 51 17.95 -1.92 2.22
C ARG A 51 18.84 -0.68 2.17
N LYS A 52 18.21 0.50 2.07
CA LYS A 52 18.88 1.81 1.84
C LYS A 52 19.60 1.96 0.50
N ASP A 53 19.49 1.00 -0.43
CA ASP A 53 19.94 1.17 -1.81
C ASP A 53 18.86 1.89 -2.63
N TYR A 54 18.75 3.18 -2.40
CA TYR A 54 17.72 3.98 -3.06
C TYR A 54 17.95 4.17 -4.55
N ILE A 55 19.19 3.98 -5.04
CA ILE A 55 19.48 4.04 -6.47
C ILE A 55 18.85 2.81 -7.15
N GLN A 56 19.09 1.63 -6.59
CA GLN A 56 18.50 0.39 -7.10
C GLN A 56 16.97 0.45 -7.09
N LEU A 57 16.36 0.90 -5.99
CA LEU A 57 14.90 1.00 -5.87
C LEU A 57 14.27 2.07 -6.79
N GLU A 58 15.00 3.14 -7.13
CA GLU A 58 14.50 4.16 -8.07
C GLU A 58 14.54 3.62 -9.50
N TYR A 59 15.69 3.14 -9.97
CA TYR A 59 15.94 2.85 -11.38
C TYR A 59 15.56 1.43 -11.82
N ASN A 60 15.55 0.44 -10.92
CA ASN A 60 15.03 -0.87 -11.26
C ASN A 60 13.49 -0.85 -11.19
N HIS A 61 12.82 -1.19 -12.28
CA HIS A 61 11.36 -1.22 -12.35
C HIS A 61 10.78 -2.64 -12.32
N ALA A 62 11.60 -3.68 -12.45
CA ALA A 62 11.13 -5.06 -12.61
C ALA A 62 10.68 -5.70 -11.29
N TYR A 63 11.34 -5.34 -10.19
CA TYR A 63 11.11 -5.94 -8.87
C TYR A 63 9.72 -5.66 -8.28
N ILE A 64 9.11 -4.52 -8.61
CA ILE A 64 7.91 -4.04 -7.89
C ILE A 64 6.72 -5.00 -8.08
N GLN A 65 6.69 -5.71 -9.20
CA GLN A 65 5.63 -6.67 -9.50
C GLN A 65 5.76 -7.96 -8.72
N TRP A 66 7.00 -8.37 -8.44
CA TRP A 66 7.32 -9.50 -7.58
C TRP A 66 7.14 -9.18 -6.10
N LEU A 67 7.59 -8.00 -5.65
CA LEU A 67 7.39 -7.59 -4.26
C LEU A 67 5.93 -7.25 -3.95
N PHE A 68 5.14 -6.79 -4.90
CA PHE A 68 3.73 -6.47 -4.66
C PHE A 68 2.88 -7.00 -5.81
N PRO A 69 2.68 -8.33 -5.87
CA PRO A 69 1.89 -8.94 -6.92
C PRO A 69 0.41 -8.57 -6.73
N ILE A 70 -0.26 -8.36 -7.85
CA ILE A 70 -1.70 -8.13 -7.93
C ILE A 70 -2.23 -8.93 -9.11
N GLN A 71 -3.55 -9.09 -9.18
CA GLN A 71 -4.20 -9.89 -10.22
C GLN A 71 -4.14 -9.23 -11.62
N GLU A 72 -3.55 -8.02 -11.73
CA GLU A 72 -3.33 -7.29 -12.96
C GLU A 72 -1.88 -7.46 -13.47
N HIS A 73 -1.74 -7.58 -14.80
CA HIS A 73 -0.44 -7.48 -15.45
C HIS A 73 0.19 -6.10 -15.20
N GLY A 74 1.52 -6.05 -15.16
CA GLY A 74 2.29 -4.81 -15.14
C GLY A 74 3.25 -4.70 -16.32
N MET A 75 4.34 -3.95 -16.13
CA MET A 75 5.36 -3.68 -17.14
C MET A 75 6.41 -4.80 -17.29
N ASN A 76 6.65 -5.55 -16.22
CA ASN A 76 7.42 -6.77 -16.19
C ASN A 76 6.50 -7.94 -16.56
N PHE A 77 6.67 -8.46 -17.78
CA PHE A 77 5.87 -9.57 -18.30
C PHE A 77 6.29 -10.92 -17.73
N GLU A 78 7.48 -11.00 -17.13
CA GLU A 78 7.96 -12.21 -16.44
C GLU A 78 7.31 -12.38 -15.05
N ALA A 79 6.73 -11.31 -14.50
CA ALA A 79 6.00 -11.38 -13.24
C ALA A 79 4.56 -11.82 -13.51
N GLN A 80 4.26 -13.08 -13.18
CA GLN A 80 2.94 -13.67 -13.25
C GLN A 80 1.91 -12.84 -12.46
N PRO A 81 0.72 -12.53 -13.02
CA PRO A 81 -0.38 -12.00 -12.24
C PRO A 81 -0.73 -12.90 -11.05
N LEU A 82 -1.05 -12.28 -9.91
CA LEU A 82 -1.41 -12.99 -8.69
C LEU A 82 -2.66 -13.84 -8.89
N GLN A 83 -2.62 -15.09 -8.46
CA GLN A 83 -3.74 -16.02 -8.59
C GLN A 83 -4.59 -16.12 -7.30
N PRO A 84 -5.90 -16.42 -7.41
CA PRO A 84 -6.75 -16.68 -6.26
C PRO A 84 -6.24 -17.74 -5.28
N HIS A 85 -5.69 -18.87 -5.77
CA HIS A 85 -5.13 -19.91 -4.88
C HIS A 85 -3.89 -19.41 -4.13
N GLU A 86 -2.99 -18.67 -4.81
CA GLU A 86 -1.83 -18.04 -4.18
C GLU A 86 -2.26 -17.11 -3.04
N ILE A 87 -3.27 -16.25 -3.26
CA ILE A 87 -3.81 -15.35 -2.22
C ILE A 87 -4.28 -16.15 -1.00
N ALA A 88 -5.01 -17.26 -1.22
CA ALA A 88 -5.55 -18.06 -0.14
C ALA A 88 -4.44 -18.72 0.71
N GLU A 89 -3.37 -19.18 0.06
CA GLU A 89 -2.22 -19.82 0.72
C GLU A 89 -1.29 -18.80 1.39
N MET A 90 -0.90 -17.74 0.69
CA MET A 90 -0.03 -16.68 1.20
C MET A 90 -0.59 -16.03 2.47
N LYS A 91 -1.91 -15.87 2.57
CA LYS A 91 -2.57 -15.32 3.77
C LYS A 91 -2.49 -16.21 5.01
N GLN A 92 -2.28 -17.51 4.81
CA GLN A 92 -2.20 -18.50 5.90
C GLN A 92 -0.75 -18.77 6.32
N ASP A 93 0.24 -18.40 5.50
CA ASP A 93 1.65 -18.58 5.80
C ASP A 93 2.23 -17.33 6.50
N SER A 94 2.52 -17.46 7.80
CA SER A 94 3.12 -16.38 8.61
C SER A 94 4.49 -15.91 8.09
N SER A 95 5.26 -16.81 7.47
CA SER A 95 6.58 -16.49 6.93
C SER A 95 6.45 -15.61 5.68
N VAL A 96 5.44 -15.90 4.85
CA VAL A 96 5.09 -15.08 3.69
C VAL A 96 4.59 -13.71 4.14
N ILE A 97 3.72 -13.65 5.15
CA ILE A 97 3.25 -12.37 5.72
C ILE A 97 4.41 -11.53 6.27
N GLU A 98 5.38 -12.13 6.95
CA GLU A 98 6.57 -11.39 7.44
C GLU A 98 7.44 -10.85 6.30
N ARG A 99 7.55 -11.59 5.18
CA ARG A 99 8.23 -11.09 3.98
C ARG A 99 7.45 -9.97 3.30
N ILE A 100 6.12 -10.04 3.22
CA ILE A 100 5.28 -8.94 2.72
C ILE A 100 5.49 -7.68 3.57
N LYS A 101 5.49 -7.83 4.90
CA LYS A 101 5.79 -6.75 5.83
C LYS A 101 7.18 -6.16 5.58
N SER A 102 8.20 -7.00 5.43
CA SER A 102 9.57 -6.56 5.15
C SER A 102 9.68 -5.82 3.82
N SER A 103 8.98 -6.28 2.77
CA SER A 103 8.87 -5.58 1.48
C SER A 103 8.20 -4.22 1.65
N TYR A 104 7.15 -4.13 2.46
CA TYR A 104 6.46 -2.87 2.75
C TYR A 104 7.36 -1.89 3.51
N GLU A 105 8.07 -2.35 4.53
CA GLU A 105 9.05 -1.54 5.27
C GLU A 105 10.17 -1.02 4.37
N LEU A 106 10.68 -1.85 3.44
CA LEU A 106 11.66 -1.46 2.44
C LEU A 106 11.16 -0.29 1.58
N MET A 107 9.93 -0.40 1.06
CA MET A 107 9.34 0.64 0.23
C MET A 107 8.96 1.89 1.02
N LEU A 108 8.49 1.76 2.27
CA LEU A 108 8.25 2.89 3.15
C LEU A 108 9.53 3.70 3.39
N ASP A 109 10.65 3.03 3.71
CA ASP A 109 11.93 3.70 3.94
C ASP A 109 12.38 4.45 2.68
N PHE A 110 12.24 3.80 1.51
CA PHE A 110 12.46 4.44 0.21
C PHE A 110 11.58 5.67 -0.03
N TYR A 111 10.37 5.73 0.53
CA TYR A 111 9.49 6.90 0.47
C TYR A 111 9.71 7.91 1.61
N GLY A 112 10.68 7.70 2.50
CA GLY A 112 10.94 8.58 3.63
C GLY A 112 10.05 8.33 4.85
N MET A 113 9.43 7.15 4.91
CA MET A 113 8.49 6.74 5.94
C MET A 113 9.03 5.51 6.67
N ARG A 114 8.52 5.25 7.88
CA ARG A 114 8.81 4.02 8.61
C ARG A 114 7.54 3.51 9.26
N LEU A 115 7.40 2.19 9.31
CA LEU A 115 6.35 1.52 10.05
C LEU A 115 6.70 1.54 11.55
N LEU A 116 5.81 2.09 12.36
CA LEU A 116 5.95 2.14 13.82
C LEU A 116 5.17 1.03 14.52
N ASP A 117 4.04 0.62 13.93
CA ASP A 117 3.20 -0.46 14.44
C ASP A 117 2.50 -1.17 13.27
N PHE A 118 2.78 -2.47 13.11
CA PHE A 118 2.21 -3.31 12.05
C PHE A 118 0.74 -3.71 12.28
N GLU A 119 0.30 -3.71 13.54
CA GLU A 119 -1.09 -4.03 13.89
C GLU A 119 -2.02 -2.86 13.61
N THR A 120 -1.54 -1.62 13.74
CA THR A 120 -2.34 -0.43 13.45
C THR A 120 -2.05 0.17 12.07
N GLY A 121 -0.88 -0.09 11.51
CA GLY A 121 -0.39 0.62 10.32
C GLY A 121 0.16 2.01 10.63
N LEU A 122 0.43 2.32 11.90
CA LEU A 122 0.97 3.63 12.28
C LEU A 122 2.32 3.87 11.62
N LEU A 123 2.44 5.01 10.93
CA LEU A 123 3.67 5.43 10.28
C LEU A 123 4.28 6.65 10.97
N GLY A 124 5.56 6.85 10.71
CA GLY A 124 6.27 8.09 10.97
C GLY A 124 7.27 8.38 9.87
N ARG A 125 7.97 9.49 9.99
CA ARG A 125 9.10 9.83 9.12
C ARG A 125 10.30 8.93 9.41
N SER A 126 10.99 8.46 8.39
CA SER A 126 12.29 7.80 8.53
C SER A 126 13.43 8.82 8.67
N GLU A 127 14.64 8.33 8.99
CA GLU A 127 15.84 9.16 8.96
C GLU A 127 16.10 9.63 7.52
N GLY A 128 16.39 10.91 7.32
CA GLY A 128 16.60 11.47 5.97
C GLY A 128 15.33 11.65 5.14
N TYR A 129 14.13 11.59 5.75
CA TYR A 129 12.84 11.69 5.07
C TYR A 129 12.74 12.85 4.08
N ALA A 130 13.35 14.01 4.37
CA ALA A 130 13.24 15.20 3.53
C ALA A 130 13.73 14.95 2.10
N ALA A 131 14.87 14.28 1.94
CA ALA A 131 15.40 13.94 0.61
C ALA A 131 14.51 12.90 -0.11
N ARG A 132 13.95 11.96 0.65
CA ARG A 132 13.05 10.92 0.10
C ARG A 132 11.68 11.47 -0.30
N TYR A 133 11.14 12.41 0.47
CA TYR A 133 9.93 13.15 0.12
C TYR A 133 10.16 13.96 -1.17
N ILE A 134 11.29 14.66 -1.29
CA ILE A 134 11.64 15.37 -2.54
C ILE A 134 11.66 14.40 -3.73
N ASN A 135 12.28 13.23 -3.58
CA ASN A 135 12.28 12.20 -4.61
C ASN A 135 10.85 11.77 -4.99
N LEU A 136 10.00 11.48 -4.00
CA LEU A 136 8.60 11.10 -4.24
C LEU A 136 7.81 12.20 -4.95
N LEU A 137 8.07 13.48 -4.64
CA LEU A 137 7.45 14.61 -5.34
C LEU A 137 7.89 14.72 -6.81
N GLN A 138 9.13 14.33 -7.13
CA GLN A 138 9.75 14.48 -8.45
C GLN A 138 9.58 13.26 -9.36
N SER A 139 9.32 12.09 -8.79
CA SER A 139 9.25 10.81 -9.51
C SER A 139 7.81 10.27 -9.59
N PRO A 140 6.99 10.73 -10.55
CA PRO A 140 5.55 10.43 -10.62
C PRO A 140 5.22 8.95 -10.78
N HIS A 141 6.14 8.14 -11.33
CA HIS A 141 5.95 6.69 -11.46
C HIS A 141 5.80 6.00 -10.10
N ASN A 142 6.34 6.60 -9.02
CA ASN A 142 6.16 6.10 -7.67
C ASN A 142 4.68 6.13 -7.22
N ASN A 143 3.84 7.00 -7.80
CA ASN A 143 2.41 7.00 -7.50
C ASN A 143 1.70 5.73 -8.01
N LEU A 144 2.17 5.17 -9.12
CA LEU A 144 1.71 3.89 -9.65
C LEU A 144 2.22 2.72 -8.80
N ARG A 145 3.49 2.78 -8.37
CA ARG A 145 4.07 1.79 -7.44
C ARG A 145 3.30 1.75 -6.12
N ILE A 146 2.98 2.92 -5.53
CA ILE A 146 2.16 3.02 -4.31
C ILE A 146 0.77 2.41 -4.54
N SER A 147 0.11 2.71 -5.66
CA SER A 147 -1.18 2.10 -5.98
C SER A 147 -1.11 0.57 -6.01
N ARG A 148 -0.04 0.01 -6.60
CA ARG A 148 0.19 -1.45 -6.65
C ARG A 148 0.44 -2.04 -5.26
N ILE A 149 1.26 -1.39 -4.45
CA ILE A 149 1.52 -1.77 -3.05
C ILE A 149 0.21 -1.86 -2.28
N LEU A 150 -0.61 -0.80 -2.33
CA LEU A 150 -1.88 -0.75 -1.59
C LEU A 150 -2.86 -1.83 -2.07
N LYS A 151 -2.98 -2.06 -3.38
CA LYS A 151 -3.80 -3.17 -3.91
C LYS A 151 -3.33 -4.53 -3.40
N CYS A 152 -2.02 -4.80 -3.43
CA CYS A 152 -1.43 -6.05 -2.94
C CYS A 152 -1.70 -6.25 -1.45
N LEU A 153 -1.51 -5.22 -0.62
CA LEU A 153 -1.82 -5.28 0.81
C LEU A 153 -3.30 -5.61 1.06
N SER A 154 -4.21 -5.09 0.23
CA SER A 154 -5.63 -5.43 0.31
C SER A 154 -5.94 -6.87 -0.10
N GLU A 155 -5.25 -7.41 -1.12
CA GLU A 155 -5.36 -8.83 -1.47
C GLU A 155 -4.96 -9.74 -0.29
N MET A 156 -3.91 -9.34 0.44
CA MET A 156 -3.39 -10.07 1.59
C MET A 156 -4.23 -9.87 2.87
N GLY A 157 -5.32 -9.08 2.83
CA GLY A 157 -6.11 -8.77 4.02
C GLY A 157 -5.40 -7.85 5.02
N LEU A 158 -4.44 -7.06 4.57
CA LEU A 158 -3.63 -6.13 5.35
C LEU A 158 -4.11 -4.66 5.19
N GLU A 159 -5.39 -4.43 4.89
CA GLU A 159 -5.96 -3.10 4.58
C GLU A 159 -5.74 -2.05 5.69
N ARG A 160 -5.52 -2.48 6.93
CA ARG A 160 -5.11 -1.60 8.04
C ARG A 160 -3.85 -0.80 7.75
N LEU A 161 -2.90 -1.38 7.00
CA LEU A 161 -1.67 -0.73 6.59
C LEU A 161 -1.96 0.35 5.53
N ASN A 162 -2.93 0.12 4.64
CA ASN A 162 -3.36 1.11 3.65
C ASN A 162 -3.99 2.32 4.33
N ALA A 163 -4.87 2.07 5.30
CA ALA A 163 -5.48 3.15 6.06
C ALA A 163 -4.42 3.96 6.83
N GLY A 164 -3.46 3.27 7.47
CA GLY A 164 -2.29 3.88 8.09
C GLY A 164 -1.49 4.77 7.15
N PHE A 165 -1.19 4.29 5.94
CA PHE A 165 -0.50 5.05 4.89
C PHE A 165 -1.26 6.30 4.46
N LEU A 166 -2.55 6.15 4.14
CA LEU A 166 -3.39 7.26 3.68
C LEU A 166 -3.49 8.37 4.73
N LEU A 167 -3.73 8.01 5.99
CA LEU A 167 -3.84 9.00 7.05
C LEU A 167 -2.50 9.66 7.39
N HIS A 168 -1.38 8.94 7.27
CA HIS A 168 -0.04 9.55 7.39
C HIS A 168 0.20 10.58 6.29
N VAL A 169 -0.05 10.24 5.02
CA VAL A 169 0.10 11.19 3.91
C VAL A 169 -0.83 12.38 4.09
N LEU A 170 -2.07 12.18 4.53
CA LEU A 170 -3.00 13.27 4.80
C LEU A 170 -2.48 14.21 5.89
N ASN A 171 -1.91 13.64 6.96
CA ASN A 171 -1.31 14.42 8.03
C ASN A 171 -0.11 15.25 7.55
N GLU A 172 0.80 14.63 6.78
CA GLU A 172 1.94 15.33 6.19
C GLU A 172 1.50 16.50 5.29
N GLN A 173 0.44 16.31 4.50
CA GLN A 173 -0.15 17.33 3.63
C GLN A 173 -0.82 18.47 4.42
N SER A 174 -1.58 18.11 5.46
CA SER A 174 -2.43 19.05 6.18
C SER A 174 -1.65 19.89 7.20
N GLU A 175 -0.88 19.24 8.07
CA GLU A 175 -0.19 19.90 9.18
C GLU A 175 1.16 20.51 8.77
N HIS A 176 1.87 19.84 7.87
CA HIS A 176 3.26 20.19 7.54
C HIS A 176 3.46 20.72 6.12
N ARG A 177 2.41 20.63 5.28
CA ARG A 177 2.46 21.01 3.86
C ARG A 177 3.52 20.22 3.06
N PHE A 178 3.84 19.00 3.53
CA PHE A 178 4.68 18.06 2.81
C PHE A 178 3.83 17.13 1.94
N LEU A 179 4.40 16.62 0.85
CA LEU A 179 3.70 15.72 -0.08
C LEU A 179 2.40 16.33 -0.67
N ASP A 180 2.30 17.66 -0.70
CA ASP A 180 1.06 18.41 -0.99
C ASP A 180 0.99 18.97 -2.42
N THR A 181 1.57 18.26 -3.39
CA THR A 181 1.45 18.66 -4.80
C THR A 181 0.09 18.24 -5.36
N VAL A 182 -0.41 18.99 -6.33
CA VAL A 182 -1.67 18.67 -7.04
C VAL A 182 -1.68 17.24 -7.58
N MET A 183 -0.53 16.77 -8.08
CA MET A 183 -0.38 15.41 -8.59
C MET A 183 -0.56 14.37 -7.48
N LEU A 184 0.10 14.53 -6.33
CA LEU A 184 -0.01 13.60 -5.21
C LEU A 184 -1.40 13.61 -4.58
N GLN A 185 -1.99 14.78 -4.39
CA GLN A 185 -3.39 14.89 -3.97
C GLN A 185 -4.30 14.16 -4.95
N SER A 186 -4.11 14.35 -6.26
CA SER A 186 -4.91 13.63 -7.27
C SER A 186 -4.70 12.12 -7.24
N SER A 187 -3.46 11.65 -7.04
CA SER A 187 -3.14 10.23 -6.86
C SER A 187 -3.81 9.65 -5.62
N MET A 188 -3.72 10.35 -4.49
CA MET A 188 -4.34 9.95 -3.24
C MET A 188 -5.87 9.87 -3.35
N ASP A 189 -6.50 10.96 -3.78
CA ASP A 189 -7.95 11.14 -3.74
C ASP A 189 -8.65 10.24 -4.78
N ARG A 190 -8.03 10.01 -5.95
CA ARG A 190 -8.64 9.23 -7.05
C ARG A 190 -8.24 7.76 -7.06
N TRP A 191 -7.05 7.42 -6.56
CA TRP A 191 -6.50 6.07 -6.68
C TRP A 191 -6.24 5.43 -5.32
N TRP A 192 -5.36 6.01 -4.51
CA TRP A 192 -4.90 5.35 -3.28
C TRP A 192 -6.02 5.14 -2.26
N ALA A 193 -6.88 6.15 -2.06
CA ALA A 193 -8.04 6.07 -1.17
C ALA A 193 -9.06 5.00 -1.59
N ASN A 194 -8.99 4.54 -2.85
CA ASN A 194 -9.86 3.50 -3.39
C ASN A 194 -9.18 2.13 -3.49
N CYS A 195 -7.95 1.98 -2.98
CA CYS A 195 -7.24 0.70 -2.89
C CYS A 195 -7.56 -0.05 -1.59
N LEU A 196 -8.78 0.10 -1.07
CA LEU A 196 -9.33 -0.64 0.07
C LEU A 196 -10.65 -1.26 -0.39
N ARG A 197 -11.02 -2.44 0.09
CA ARG A 197 -12.29 -3.09 -0.27
C ARG A 197 -13.38 -2.78 0.73
N ASN A 198 -13.03 -2.61 2.01
CA ASN A 198 -13.99 -2.16 3.01
C ASN A 198 -14.61 -0.80 2.63
N GLN A 199 -15.89 -0.82 2.26
CA GLN A 199 -16.60 0.36 1.78
C GLN A 199 -16.75 1.42 2.88
N ALA A 200 -17.08 1.02 4.10
CA ALA A 200 -17.29 1.94 5.21
C ALA A 200 -15.98 2.67 5.58
N GLU A 201 -14.85 1.95 5.63
CA GLU A 201 -13.55 2.58 5.86
C GLU A 201 -13.17 3.54 4.72
N ARG A 202 -13.42 3.16 3.46
CA ARG A 202 -13.18 4.05 2.31
C ARG A 202 -13.98 5.33 2.36
N GLU A 203 -15.27 5.23 2.66
CA GLU A 203 -16.16 6.38 2.77
C GLU A 203 -15.69 7.31 3.88
N TRP A 204 -15.33 6.76 5.04
CA TRP A 204 -14.79 7.54 6.16
C TRP A 204 -13.47 8.23 5.82
N ILE A 205 -12.51 7.52 5.20
CA ILE A 205 -11.24 8.11 4.77
C ILE A 205 -11.49 9.18 3.70
N GLY A 206 -12.37 8.92 2.74
CA GLY A 206 -12.73 9.88 1.69
C GLY A 206 -13.31 11.18 2.25
N LEU A 207 -14.23 11.09 3.22
CA LEU A 207 -14.78 12.25 3.92
C LEU A 207 -13.70 13.00 4.72
N THR A 208 -12.77 12.29 5.34
CA THR A 208 -11.65 12.89 6.09
C THR A 208 -10.71 13.64 5.14
N ILE A 209 -10.41 13.07 3.98
CA ILE A 209 -9.65 13.74 2.92
C ILE A 209 -10.39 14.99 2.45
N GLU A 210 -11.69 14.90 2.13
CA GLU A 210 -12.49 16.02 1.65
C GLU A 210 -12.47 17.20 2.63
N LYS A 211 -12.67 16.93 3.92
CA LYS A 211 -12.56 17.94 4.99
C LYS A 211 -11.19 18.63 4.98
N ALA A 212 -10.12 17.85 4.86
CA ALA A 212 -8.76 18.38 4.81
C ALA A 212 -8.50 19.22 3.54
N ARG A 213 -9.02 18.81 2.38
CA ARG A 213 -8.95 19.63 1.14
C ARG A 213 -9.74 20.93 1.27
N ASN A 214 -10.80 20.95 2.09
CA ASN A 214 -11.62 22.12 2.38
C ASN A 214 -11.07 23.00 3.53
N GLY A 215 -9.86 22.74 4.00
CA GLY A 215 -9.14 23.58 4.97
C GLY A 215 -9.27 23.15 6.44
N GLU A 216 -9.96 22.05 6.74
CA GLU A 216 -9.93 21.46 8.08
C GLU A 216 -8.54 20.83 8.32
N MET A 217 -7.90 21.15 9.44
CA MET A 217 -6.61 20.54 9.75
C MET A 217 -6.79 19.06 10.12
N PHE A 218 -5.92 18.20 9.61
CA PHE A 218 -5.76 16.80 10.01
C PHE A 218 -4.39 16.60 10.66
N SER A 219 -4.35 16.76 11.98
CA SER A 219 -3.14 16.73 12.78
C SER A 219 -2.64 15.32 13.09
N ARG A 220 -1.41 15.23 13.60
CA ARG A 220 -0.78 13.99 14.04
C ARG A 220 -1.60 13.31 15.13
N GLU A 221 -2.17 14.09 16.04
CA GLU A 221 -3.05 13.61 17.10
C GLU A 221 -4.33 12.99 16.52
N GLN A 222 -4.96 13.62 15.53
CA GLN A 222 -6.14 13.08 14.87
C GLN A 222 -5.82 11.79 14.09
N TYR A 223 -4.65 11.73 13.45
CA TYR A 223 -4.16 10.52 12.80
C TYR A 223 -4.03 9.35 13.78
N GLU A 224 -3.28 9.54 14.87
CA GLU A 224 -3.06 8.48 15.87
C GLU A 224 -4.36 8.07 16.58
N ALA A 225 -5.21 9.03 16.91
CA ALA A 225 -6.52 8.77 17.51
C ALA A 225 -7.43 7.94 16.58
N SER A 226 -7.39 8.20 15.27
CA SER A 226 -8.18 7.44 14.28
C SER A 226 -7.76 5.98 14.21
N LEU A 227 -6.44 5.71 14.17
CA LEU A 227 -5.91 4.35 14.17
C LEU A 227 -6.21 3.62 15.48
N LYS A 228 -6.07 4.31 16.62
CA LYS A 228 -6.43 3.77 17.93
C LYS A 228 -7.91 3.37 17.98
N ARG A 229 -8.81 4.26 17.53
CA ARG A 229 -10.25 3.97 17.45
C ARG A 229 -10.53 2.73 16.60
N ARG A 230 -9.91 2.63 15.42
CA ARG A 230 -10.07 1.44 14.55
C ARG A 230 -9.61 0.16 15.23
N LYS A 231 -8.49 0.19 15.96
CA LYS A 231 -7.99 -0.96 16.71
C LYS A 231 -8.97 -1.40 17.82
N GLU A 232 -9.54 -0.44 18.54
CA GLU A 232 -10.43 -0.69 19.67
C GLU A 232 -11.85 -1.11 19.26
N LEU A 233 -12.39 -0.50 18.20
CA LEU A 233 -13.79 -0.68 17.78
C LEU A 233 -13.95 -1.56 16.53
N GLY A 234 -12.86 -1.91 15.84
CA GLY A 234 -12.90 -2.56 14.53
C GLY A 234 -13.37 -1.66 13.39
N SER A 235 -13.56 -0.36 13.64
CA SER A 235 -14.06 0.62 12.67
C SER A 235 -13.55 2.03 12.99
N PHE A 236 -13.40 2.88 11.97
CA PHE A 236 -13.15 4.31 12.16
C PHE A 236 -14.40 5.09 12.59
N ILE A 237 -15.59 4.53 12.36
CA ILE A 237 -16.88 5.14 12.64
C ILE A 237 -17.24 4.83 14.09
N GLU A 238 -17.54 5.87 14.86
CA GLU A 238 -18.10 5.67 16.20
C GLU A 238 -19.50 5.06 16.10
N PRO A 239 -19.84 4.07 16.94
CA PRO A 239 -21.21 3.59 17.05
C PRO A 239 -22.12 4.78 17.34
N GLN A 240 -23.08 5.05 16.47
CA GLN A 240 -24.14 5.99 16.82
C GLN A 240 -24.86 5.39 18.02
N PHE A 241 -24.74 6.02 19.19
CA PHE A 241 -25.64 5.73 20.30
C PHE A 241 -27.05 6.10 19.83
N THR A 242 -27.82 5.11 19.38
CA THR A 242 -29.26 5.22 19.32
C THR A 242 -29.73 5.30 20.76
N GLY A 243 -29.80 6.52 21.31
CA GLY A 243 -30.46 6.77 22.57
C GLY A 243 -31.92 6.34 22.45
N ALA A 244 -32.33 5.43 23.33
CA ALA A 244 -33.72 5.10 23.58
C ALA A 244 -34.43 6.25 24.30
#